data_AF-A0A7Y2F3V4-F1
#
_entry.id   AF-A0A7Y2F3V4-F1
#
_cell.length_a   1.000
_cell.length_b   1.000
_cell.length_c   1.000
_cell.angle_alpha   90.00
_cell.angle_beta   90.00
_cell.angle_gamma   90.00
#
_symmetry.space_group_name_H-M   'P 1'
#
loop_
_entity.id
_entity.type
_entity.pdbx_description
1 polymer ?
#
loop_
_entity_poly.entity_id
_entity_poly.type
_entity_poly.pdbx_seq_one_letter_code
_entity_poly.pdbx_strand_id
1 'polypeptide(L)'
;MNKSNYYKILTVFAMTLLLGFTANAQSSWWLPSPNASGPAVLVPDGDAPPAGYFQAAAQAAVDSVVANDPFCLDTDWDDICTGAYLGFALDTCAADVYIPDSLTTGPAVLVCFGDTVPAGYVFAGSQLCAAEVVINDPFCLDTEWDSICQDAYQSCLDI
;
A
#
# COMPACT_ATOMS: atom_id res chain seq x y z
N MET A 1 17.46 6.74 24.83
CA MET A 1 17.63 7.79 23.79
C MET A 1 16.65 7.45 22.67
N ASN A 2 15.70 8.25 22.19
CA ASN A 2 15.13 9.55 22.56
C ASN A 2 13.68 9.52 22.04
N LYS A 3 12.68 9.68 22.93
CA LYS A 3 11.23 9.56 22.62
C LYS A 3 10.67 10.69 21.72
N SER A 4 11.53 11.58 21.21
CA SER A 4 11.12 12.75 20.41
C SER A 4 10.79 12.47 18.94
N ASN A 5 11.23 11.34 18.36
CA ASN A 5 10.99 11.08 16.94
C ASN A 5 9.62 10.42 16.63
N TYR A 6 8.95 9.86 17.65
CA TYR A 6 7.59 9.34 17.49
C TYR A 6 6.55 10.43 17.19
N TYR A 7 6.83 11.69 17.59
CA TYR A 7 5.88 12.79 17.44
C TYR A 7 5.85 13.43 16.05
N LYS A 8 6.88 13.26 15.23
CA LYS A 8 6.91 13.77 13.86
C LYS A 8 6.18 12.87 12.87
N ILE A 9 6.19 11.57 13.12
CA ILE A 9 5.46 10.58 12.30
C ILE A 9 3.95 10.62 12.65
N LEU A 10 3.60 10.86 13.92
CA LEU A 10 2.20 11.04 14.32
C LEU A 10 1.54 12.29 13.72
N THR A 11 2.31 13.28 13.24
CA THR A 11 1.72 14.51 12.66
C THR A 11 1.20 14.32 11.24
N VAL A 12 1.55 13.21 10.57
CA VAL A 12 0.99 12.88 9.26
C VAL A 12 -0.31 12.09 9.40
N PHE A 13 -0.57 11.46 10.56
CA PHE A 13 -1.71 10.55 10.74
C PHE A 13 -2.75 10.96 11.80
N ALA A 14 -2.62 12.13 12.46
CA ALA A 14 -3.58 12.52 13.49
C ALA A 14 -3.93 14.01 13.46
N MET A 15 -4.74 14.44 12.50
CA MET A 15 -5.61 15.60 12.73
C MET A 15 -6.87 15.63 11.86
N THR A 16 -7.73 14.61 11.98
CA THR A 16 -9.15 14.75 11.59
C THR A 16 -10.06 14.09 12.61
N LEU A 17 -10.10 14.65 13.81
CA LEU A 17 -11.25 14.46 14.69
C LEU A 17 -11.65 15.82 15.26
N LEU A 18 -12.41 16.59 14.48
CA LEU A 18 -13.43 17.56 14.93
C LEU A 18 -13.92 18.37 13.71
N LEU A 19 -15.14 18.06 13.29
CA LEU A 19 -16.03 18.87 12.44
C LEU A 19 -15.74 18.91 10.93
N GLY A 20 -16.48 18.07 10.19
CA GLY A 20 -16.93 18.36 8.83
C GLY A 20 -15.96 17.98 7.70
N PHE A 21 -16.38 17.00 6.91
CA PHE A 21 -15.98 16.71 5.53
C PHE A 21 -14.79 17.50 4.97
N THR A 22 -13.62 16.85 4.89
CA THR A 22 -12.72 17.03 3.75
C THR A 22 -12.29 15.64 3.30
N ALA A 23 -12.45 15.35 2.02
CA ALA A 23 -12.01 14.11 1.39
C ALA A 23 -10.53 13.91 1.71
N ASN A 24 -10.20 12.80 2.38
CA ASN A 24 -8.82 12.45 2.68
C ASN A 24 -8.24 11.86 1.39
N ALA A 25 -7.56 12.66 0.59
CA ALA A 25 -6.88 12.17 -0.61
C ALA A 25 -5.86 11.11 -0.20
N GLN A 26 -6.22 9.83 -0.36
CA GLN A 26 -5.36 8.68 -0.10
C GLN A 26 -4.19 8.70 -1.10
N SER A 27 -3.05 8.09 -0.77
CA SER A 27 -1.92 8.03 -1.71
C SER A 27 -1.12 6.74 -1.53
N SER A 28 -0.60 6.23 -2.65
CA SER A 28 0.22 5.02 -2.74
C SER A 28 1.61 5.33 -3.30
N TRP A 29 2.63 4.66 -2.80
CA TRP A 29 3.99 4.66 -3.33
C TRP A 29 4.08 3.89 -4.64
N TRP A 30 4.78 4.48 -5.60
CA TRP A 30 5.14 3.91 -6.88
C TRP A 30 6.65 3.95 -7.08
N LEU A 31 7.20 2.87 -7.59
CA LEU A 31 8.62 2.71 -7.88
C LEU A 31 8.86 2.73 -9.39
N PRO A 32 9.98 3.30 -9.87
CA PRO A 32 10.33 3.19 -11.27
C PRO A 32 10.63 1.72 -11.61
N SER A 33 10.21 1.31 -12.80
CA SER A 33 10.64 0.03 -13.38
C SER A 33 12.16 0.00 -13.55
N PRO A 34 12.80 -1.18 -13.60
CA PRO A 34 14.27 -1.29 -13.71
C PRO A 34 14.90 -0.58 -14.93
N ASN A 35 14.09 -0.20 -15.92
CA ASN A 35 14.53 0.50 -17.12
C ASN A 35 14.13 1.99 -17.13
N ALA A 36 13.43 2.45 -16.10
CA ALA A 36 13.10 3.85 -15.88
C ALA A 36 14.06 4.45 -14.85
N SER A 37 14.45 5.70 -15.06
CA SER A 37 15.19 6.50 -14.08
C SER A 37 14.22 7.42 -13.35
N GLY A 38 14.41 7.61 -12.05
CA GLY A 38 13.65 8.54 -11.23
C GLY A 38 13.51 8.07 -9.79
N PRO A 39 13.13 8.95 -8.86
CA PRO A 39 12.91 8.56 -7.48
C PRO A 39 11.60 7.78 -7.32
N ALA A 40 11.39 7.19 -6.14
CA ALA A 40 10.06 6.78 -5.72
C ALA A 40 9.12 7.98 -5.66
N VAL A 41 7.84 7.76 -5.96
CA VAL A 41 6.82 8.82 -5.95
C VAL A 41 5.60 8.39 -5.17
N LEU A 42 5.04 9.32 -4.40
CA LEU A 42 3.75 9.15 -3.74
C LEU A 42 2.67 9.74 -4.64
N VAL A 43 1.76 8.90 -5.13
CA VAL A 43 0.69 9.28 -6.07
C VAL A 43 -0.65 9.14 -5.36
N PRO A 44 -1.54 10.14 -5.43
CA PRO A 44 -2.88 10.01 -4.89
C PRO A 44 -3.62 8.80 -5.49
N ASP A 45 -4.42 8.12 -4.69
CA ASP A 45 -5.25 7.03 -5.17
C ASP A 45 -6.25 7.56 -6.20
N GLY A 46 -6.44 6.84 -7.30
CA GLY A 46 -7.25 7.28 -8.45
C GLY A 46 -6.50 8.09 -9.51
N ASP A 47 -5.33 8.64 -9.19
CA ASP A 47 -4.46 9.30 -10.18
C ASP A 47 -3.59 8.29 -10.93
N ALA A 48 -3.29 8.61 -12.20
CA ALA A 48 -2.39 7.78 -13.00
C ALA A 48 -0.92 8.02 -12.58
N PRO A 49 -0.14 6.94 -12.37
CA PRO A 49 1.29 7.06 -12.06
C PRO A 49 2.08 7.59 -13.27
N PRO A 50 3.32 8.08 -13.04
CA PRO A 50 4.23 8.38 -14.15
C PRO A 50 4.48 7.14 -15.01
N ALA A 51 4.67 7.35 -16.32
CA ALA A 51 4.97 6.26 -17.23
C ALA A 51 6.26 5.53 -16.83
N GLY A 52 6.22 4.20 -16.82
CA GLY A 52 7.36 3.38 -16.42
C GLY A 52 7.46 3.13 -14.92
N TYR A 53 6.44 3.48 -14.14
CA TYR A 53 6.34 3.16 -12.71
C TYR A 53 5.36 2.02 -12.44
N PHE A 54 5.56 1.31 -11.34
CA PHE A 54 4.64 0.30 -10.81
C PHE A 54 4.37 0.57 -9.33
N GLN A 55 3.17 0.23 -8.86
CA GLN A 55 2.80 0.43 -7.46
C GLN A 55 3.69 -0.47 -6.61
N ALA A 56 4.30 0.09 -5.57
CA ALA A 56 5.10 -0.72 -4.66
C ALA A 56 4.19 -1.75 -4.00
N ALA A 57 4.65 -3.00 -3.98
CA ALA A 57 4.00 -4.04 -3.21
C ALA A 57 4.05 -3.64 -1.71
N ALA A 58 5.25 -3.62 -1.12
CA ALA A 58 5.41 -3.23 0.27
C ALA A 58 5.45 -1.70 0.48
N GLN A 59 4.29 -1.06 0.57
CA GLN A 59 4.13 0.38 0.81
C GLN A 59 4.94 0.88 2.03
N ALA A 60 4.83 0.18 3.16
CA ALA A 60 5.55 0.51 4.39
C ALA A 60 7.08 0.31 4.29
N ALA A 61 7.55 -0.56 3.39
CA ALA A 61 8.98 -0.69 3.13
C ALA A 61 9.50 0.53 2.38
N VAL A 62 8.74 1.09 1.43
CA VAL A 62 9.12 2.34 0.76
C VAL A 62 9.21 3.48 1.75
N ASP A 63 8.24 3.64 2.66
CA ASP A 63 8.29 4.65 3.75
C ASP A 63 9.60 4.56 4.54
N SER A 64 9.99 3.34 4.91
CA SER A 64 11.21 3.09 5.68
C SER A 64 12.47 3.41 4.87
N VAL A 65 12.49 3.08 3.58
CA VAL A 65 13.62 3.37 2.70
C VAL A 65 13.77 4.89 2.52
N VAL A 66 12.72 5.59 2.09
CA VAL A 66 12.80 7.03 1.81
C VAL A 66 13.03 7.88 3.05
N ALA A 67 12.58 7.42 4.23
CA ALA A 67 12.86 8.10 5.49
C ALA A 67 14.32 7.95 5.94
N ASN A 68 14.96 6.82 5.62
CA ASN A 68 16.35 6.56 5.98
C ASN A 68 17.33 7.08 4.92
N ASP A 69 16.93 7.06 3.65
CA ASP A 69 17.71 7.54 2.52
C ASP A 69 16.86 8.45 1.61
N PRO A 70 16.89 9.78 1.86
CA PRO A 70 16.16 10.75 1.04
C PRO A 70 16.57 10.75 -0.43
N PHE A 71 17.74 10.21 -0.80
CA PHE A 71 18.14 10.08 -2.20
C PHE A 71 17.10 9.29 -3.01
N CYS A 72 16.53 8.25 -2.40
CA CYS A 72 15.50 7.38 -2.98
C CYS A 72 14.17 8.09 -3.29
N LEU A 73 13.93 9.28 -2.70
CA LEU A 73 12.75 10.11 -2.89
C LEU A 73 13.04 11.37 -3.74
N ASP A 74 14.24 11.94 -3.58
CA ASP A 74 14.55 13.24 -4.15
C ASP A 74 15.33 13.16 -5.46
N THR A 75 16.06 12.06 -5.69
CA THR A 75 17.00 11.96 -6.81
C THR A 75 16.73 10.77 -7.71
N ASP A 76 16.92 9.55 -7.20
CA ASP A 76 16.81 8.34 -8.02
C ASP A 76 16.59 7.11 -7.15
N TRP A 77 15.85 6.14 -7.67
CA TRP A 77 15.70 4.83 -7.05
C TRP A 77 16.72 3.87 -7.66
N ASP A 78 17.82 3.65 -6.95
CA ASP A 78 18.95 2.84 -7.44
C ASP A 78 19.02 1.45 -6.78
N ASP A 79 20.15 0.74 -7.01
CA ASP A 79 20.41 -0.58 -6.44
C ASP A 79 20.52 -0.57 -4.90
N ILE A 80 20.92 0.55 -4.30
CA ILE A 80 20.99 0.69 -2.84
C ILE A 80 19.58 0.84 -2.28
N CYS A 81 18.75 1.70 -2.87
CA CYS A 81 17.33 1.83 -2.53
C CYS A 81 16.60 0.49 -2.67
N THR A 82 16.85 -0.21 -3.78
CA THR A 82 16.27 -1.53 -4.06
C THR A 82 16.74 -2.57 -3.02
N GLY A 83 18.03 -2.61 -2.70
CA GLY A 83 18.56 -3.53 -1.68
C GLY A 83 17.94 -3.29 -0.30
N ALA A 84 17.78 -2.03 0.09
CA ALA A 84 17.12 -1.65 1.34
C ALA A 84 15.63 -2.04 1.33
N TYR A 85 14.90 -1.73 0.25
CA TYR A 85 13.50 -2.10 0.07
C TYR A 85 13.29 -3.61 0.18
N LEU A 86 14.10 -4.40 -0.53
CA LEU A 86 14.04 -5.87 -0.45
C LEU A 86 14.36 -6.37 0.97
N GLY A 87 15.34 -5.76 1.64
CA GLY A 87 15.65 -6.09 3.03
C GLY A 87 14.45 -5.89 3.96
N PHE A 88 13.77 -4.76 3.86
CA PHE A 88 12.57 -4.47 4.68
C PHE A 88 11.36 -5.32 4.28
N ALA A 89 11.09 -5.43 2.97
CA ALA A 89 9.93 -6.13 2.44
C ALA A 89 9.96 -7.64 2.75
N LEU A 90 11.16 -8.24 2.79
CA LEU A 90 11.34 -9.66 3.08
C LEU A 90 11.40 -9.98 4.58
N ASP A 91 11.91 -9.07 5.43
CA ASP A 91 12.10 -9.36 6.87
C ASP A 91 10.83 -9.10 7.72
N THR A 92 9.91 -8.27 7.24
CA THR A 92 8.71 -7.87 8.01
C THR A 92 7.40 -8.46 7.52
N CYS A 93 7.38 -9.16 6.38
CA CYS A 93 6.16 -9.51 5.64
C CYS A 93 5.15 -8.35 5.67
N ALA A 94 5.49 -7.24 5.00
CA ALA A 94 4.51 -6.24 4.63
C ALA A 94 3.57 -6.88 3.59
N ALA A 95 2.60 -7.65 4.09
CA ALA A 95 1.73 -8.45 3.25
C ALA A 95 0.74 -7.56 2.51
N ASP A 96 0.65 -7.75 1.20
CA ASP A 96 -0.34 -7.09 0.38
C ASP A 96 -1.65 -7.85 0.42
N VAL A 97 -2.74 -7.11 0.39
CA VAL A 97 -4.08 -7.64 0.26
C VAL A 97 -4.34 -7.98 -1.20
N TYR A 98 -4.56 -9.26 -1.45
CA TYR A 98 -5.07 -9.78 -2.70
C TYR A 98 -6.55 -10.10 -2.52
N ILE A 99 -7.37 -9.59 -3.43
CA ILE A 99 -8.80 -9.86 -3.47
C ILE A 99 -9.07 -10.93 -4.53
N PRO A 100 -10.08 -11.78 -4.35
CA PRO A 100 -10.41 -12.77 -5.36
C PRO A 100 -10.96 -12.11 -6.62
N ASP A 101 -10.68 -12.70 -7.78
CA ASP A 101 -11.20 -12.26 -9.08
C ASP A 101 -12.70 -12.56 -9.28
N SER A 102 -13.28 -13.36 -8.38
CA SER A 102 -14.70 -13.68 -8.31
C SER A 102 -15.17 -13.80 -6.86
N LEU A 103 -16.43 -13.43 -6.59
CA LEU A 103 -17.03 -13.52 -5.25
C LEU A 103 -17.20 -14.95 -4.71
N THR A 104 -16.79 -15.98 -5.47
CA THR A 104 -16.91 -17.39 -5.08
C THR A 104 -15.57 -18.07 -4.84
N THR A 105 -14.46 -17.36 -5.00
CA THR A 105 -13.11 -17.95 -4.90
C THR A 105 -12.69 -18.16 -3.45
N GLY A 106 -13.09 -17.30 -2.53
CA GLY A 106 -12.72 -17.38 -1.12
C GLY A 106 -12.64 -16.00 -0.42
N PRO A 107 -12.06 -15.92 0.78
CA PRO A 107 -11.75 -14.64 1.43
C PRO A 107 -10.61 -13.92 0.72
N ALA A 108 -10.38 -12.64 1.01
CA ALA A 108 -9.13 -11.98 0.68
C ALA A 108 -7.94 -12.72 1.31
N VAL A 109 -6.76 -12.55 0.73
CA VAL A 109 -5.53 -13.17 1.24
C VAL A 109 -4.43 -12.14 1.39
N LEU A 110 -3.66 -12.28 2.46
CA LEU A 110 -2.45 -11.51 2.70
C LEU A 110 -1.27 -12.30 2.13
N VAL A 111 -0.55 -11.72 1.18
CA VAL A 111 0.60 -12.36 0.53
C VAL A 111 1.84 -11.53 0.77
N CYS A 112 2.89 -12.14 1.34
CA CYS A 112 4.16 -11.44 1.53
C CYS A 112 4.81 -11.16 0.16
N PHE A 113 5.63 -10.11 0.11
CA PHE A 113 6.45 -9.83 -1.07
C PHE A 113 7.34 -11.02 -1.43
N GLY A 114 7.28 -11.46 -2.69
CA GLY A 114 8.07 -12.60 -3.21
C GLY A 114 7.41 -13.96 -3.04
N ASP A 115 6.29 -14.05 -2.31
CA ASP A 115 5.51 -15.28 -2.23
C ASP A 115 4.66 -15.49 -3.48
N THR A 116 4.24 -16.75 -3.67
CA THR A 116 3.38 -17.11 -4.79
C THR A 116 1.94 -16.70 -4.49
N VAL A 117 1.36 -15.87 -5.36
CA VAL A 117 -0.06 -15.50 -5.30
C VAL A 117 -0.92 -16.71 -5.69
N PRO A 118 -1.95 -17.07 -4.90
CA PRO A 118 -2.87 -18.13 -5.27
C PRO A 118 -3.63 -17.84 -6.58
N ALA A 119 -3.96 -18.88 -7.34
CA ALA A 119 -4.78 -18.71 -8.54
C ALA A 119 -6.20 -18.22 -8.20
N GLY A 120 -6.76 -17.33 -9.03
CA GLY A 120 -8.07 -16.72 -8.78
C GLY A 120 -8.02 -15.46 -7.91
N TYR A 121 -6.83 -14.90 -7.70
CA TYR A 121 -6.62 -13.69 -6.90
C TYR A 121 -5.90 -12.63 -7.72
N VAL A 122 -6.24 -11.38 -7.45
CA VAL A 122 -5.63 -10.20 -8.06
C VAL A 122 -5.15 -9.25 -6.98
N PHE A 123 -4.06 -8.55 -7.28
CA PHE A 123 -3.59 -7.46 -6.43
C PHE A 123 -4.69 -6.40 -6.35
N ALA A 124 -5.08 -6.00 -5.14
CA ALA A 124 -6.09 -4.97 -4.98
C ALA A 124 -5.58 -3.63 -5.54
N GLY A 125 -6.35 -2.99 -6.42
CA GLY A 125 -5.96 -1.73 -7.07
C GLY A 125 -5.69 -0.56 -6.12
N SER A 126 -6.29 -0.60 -4.92
CA SER A 126 -5.89 0.19 -3.75
C SER A 126 -5.71 -0.75 -2.56
N GLN A 127 -4.48 -0.83 -2.05
CA GLN A 127 -4.14 -1.63 -0.88
C GLN A 127 -4.73 -1.04 0.40
N LEU A 128 -4.90 0.28 0.47
CA LEU A 128 -5.53 0.95 1.60
C LEU A 128 -7.01 0.62 1.70
N CYS A 129 -7.76 0.71 0.59
CA CYS A 129 -9.18 0.35 0.60
C CYS A 129 -9.39 -1.12 0.93
N ALA A 130 -8.57 -2.01 0.37
CA ALA A 130 -8.66 -3.43 0.68
C ALA A 130 -8.31 -3.72 2.15
N ALA A 131 -7.25 -3.09 2.68
CA ALA A 131 -6.86 -3.17 4.08
C ALA A 131 -7.97 -2.64 5.00
N GLU A 132 -8.59 -1.51 4.67
CA GLU A 132 -9.68 -0.93 5.44
C GLU A 132 -10.87 -1.89 5.51
N VAL A 133 -11.25 -2.51 4.38
CA VAL A 133 -12.33 -3.51 4.34
C VAL A 133 -12.01 -4.69 5.27
N VAL A 134 -10.83 -5.32 5.13
CA VAL A 134 -10.49 -6.51 5.95
C VAL A 134 -10.24 -6.19 7.42
N ILE A 135 -9.87 -4.95 7.76
CA ILE A 135 -9.73 -4.49 9.15
C ILE A 135 -11.11 -4.23 9.78
N ASN A 136 -12.01 -3.59 9.03
CA ASN A 136 -13.34 -3.22 9.52
C ASN A 136 -14.31 -4.40 9.51
N ASP A 137 -14.13 -5.34 8.59
CA ASP A 137 -14.90 -6.57 8.47
C ASP A 137 -13.98 -7.80 8.32
N PRO A 138 -13.61 -8.45 9.43
CA PRO A 138 -12.80 -9.66 9.41
C PRO A 138 -13.42 -10.82 8.63
N PHE A 139 -14.74 -10.83 8.39
CA PHE A 139 -15.38 -11.85 7.55
C PHE A 139 -14.75 -11.90 6.15
N CYS A 140 -14.39 -10.73 5.62
CA CYS A 140 -13.76 -10.56 4.30
C CYS A 140 -12.37 -11.21 4.20
N LEU A 141 -11.70 -11.46 5.33
CA LEU A 141 -10.37 -12.08 5.41
C LEU A 141 -10.41 -13.53 5.93
N ASP A 142 -11.31 -13.81 6.86
CA ASP A 142 -11.33 -15.11 7.55
C ASP A 142 -12.30 -16.10 6.90
N THR A 143 -13.33 -15.62 6.19
CA THR A 143 -14.42 -16.46 5.69
C THR A 143 -14.61 -16.36 4.19
N GLU A 144 -15.02 -15.20 3.67
CA GLU A 144 -15.35 -15.03 2.26
C GLU A 144 -15.35 -13.55 1.86
N TRP A 145 -14.84 -13.25 0.67
CA TRP A 145 -14.97 -11.94 0.06
C TRP A 145 -16.27 -11.90 -0.74
N ASP A 146 -17.34 -11.45 -0.11
CA ASP A 146 -18.68 -11.43 -0.68
C ASP A 146 -19.05 -10.07 -1.31
N SER A 147 -20.32 -9.90 -1.68
CA SER A 147 -20.80 -8.65 -2.25
C SER A 147 -20.70 -7.46 -1.28
N ILE A 148 -20.78 -7.69 0.03
CA ILE A 148 -20.68 -6.63 1.04
C ILE A 148 -19.24 -6.14 1.10
N CYS A 149 -18.25 -7.05 1.13
CA CYS A 149 -16.83 -6.73 1.05
C CYS A 149 -16.51 -5.96 -0.24
N GLN A 150 -17.03 -6.45 -1.37
CA GLN A 150 -16.82 -5.83 -2.68
C GLN A 150 -17.43 -4.44 -2.79
N ASP A 151 -18.65 -4.24 -2.28
CA ASP A 151 -19.33 -2.94 -2.30
C ASP A 151 -18.61 -1.93 -1.40
N ALA A 152 -18.11 -2.36 -0.24
CA ALA A 152 -17.31 -1.51 0.65
C ALA A 152 -15.97 -1.11 0.01
N TYR A 153 -15.29 -2.07 -0.63
CA TYR A 153 -14.06 -1.81 -1.38
C TYR A 153 -14.29 -0.80 -2.51
N GLN A 154 -15.33 -1.00 -3.32
CA GLN A 154 -15.67 -0.10 -4.41
C GLN A 154 -16.07 1.30 -3.90
N SER A 155 -16.82 1.37 -2.80
CA SER A 155 -17.17 2.64 -2.16
C SER A 155 -15.95 3.44 -1.70
N CYS A 156 -14.87 2.74 -1.31
CA CYS A 156 -13.59 3.37 -0.98
C CYS A 156 -12.78 3.78 -2.22
N LEU A 157 -12.99 3.17 -3.39
CA LEU A 157 -12.35 3.62 -4.63
C LEU A 157 -13.01 4.87 -5.23
N ASP A 158 -14.30 5.07 -4.98
CA ASP A 158 -15.13 6.14 -5.57
C ASP A 158 -15.18 7.44 -4.74
N ILE A 159 -14.20 7.67 -3.85
CA ILE A 159 -14.09 8.87 -2.96
C ILE A 159 -13.15 9.95 -3.48
#